data_AF-A0A7W0HFT2-F1
#
_entry.id   AF-A0A7W0HFT2-F1
#
_cell.length_a   1.000
_cell.length_b   1.000
_cell.length_c   1.000
_cell.angle_alpha   90.00
_cell.angle_beta   90.00
_cell.angle_gamma   90.00
#
_symmetry.space_group_name_H-M   'P 1'
#
loop_
_entity.id
_entity.type
_entity.pdbx_description
1 polymer ?
#
loop_
_entity_poly.entity_id
_entity_poly.type
_entity_poly.pdbx_seq_one_letter_code
_entity_poly.pdbx_strand_id
1 'polypeptide(L)'
;MVTRFGAAVLLAAPLIVAAPGAQAPLQQTDAAFVKLVREWTSKPEFLSPLMDHLPTRAGVPTAKDILGYHLGEPKKPTYSADQYRFFRALENALPGRVKTFVIG
;
A
#
# COMPACT_ATOMS: atom_id res chain seq x y z
N MET A 1 -0.79 8.26 69.16
CA MET A 1 0.36 8.65 68.32
C MET A 1 0.33 7.78 67.06
N VAL A 2 0.04 8.41 65.92
CA VAL A 2 0.27 8.00 64.52
C VAL A 2 -0.63 6.94 63.85
N THR A 3 -1.57 7.49 63.09
CA THR A 3 -2.24 7.13 61.82
C THR A 3 -1.42 6.30 60.81
N ARG A 4 -2.09 5.49 59.97
CA ARG A 4 -1.83 5.42 58.51
C ARG A 4 -2.91 4.66 57.73
N PHE A 5 -3.62 5.41 56.88
CA PHE A 5 -4.53 4.94 55.84
C PHE A 5 -3.74 4.39 54.65
N GLY A 6 -4.06 3.19 54.19
CA GLY A 6 -3.53 2.63 52.94
C GLY A 6 -4.35 3.14 51.75
N ALA A 7 -3.71 3.91 50.87
CA ALA A 7 -4.30 4.40 49.64
C ALA A 7 -4.20 3.33 48.54
N ALA A 8 -5.35 2.92 47.98
CA ALA A 8 -5.41 2.10 46.78
C ALA A 8 -5.05 2.95 45.56
N VAL A 9 -3.99 2.57 44.83
CA VAL A 9 -3.59 3.20 43.57
C VAL A 9 -4.41 2.58 42.45
N LEU A 10 -5.35 3.33 41.89
CA LEU A 10 -6.05 3.02 40.66
C LEU A 10 -5.14 3.29 39.46
N LEU A 11 -4.77 2.26 38.72
CA LEU A 11 -4.12 2.35 37.41
C LEU A 11 -5.14 2.89 36.39
N ALA A 12 -4.99 4.16 36.01
CA ALA A 12 -5.72 4.74 34.90
C ALA A 12 -5.08 4.30 33.57
N ALA A 13 -5.77 3.49 32.79
CA ALA A 13 -5.40 3.19 31.41
C ALA A 13 -5.75 4.40 30.52
N PRO A 14 -4.86 4.86 29.62
CA PRO A 14 -5.19 5.96 28.73
C PRO A 14 -6.17 5.48 27.66
N LEU A 15 -7.35 6.10 27.62
CA LEU A 15 -8.25 6.01 26.48
C LEU A 15 -7.59 6.70 25.28
N ILE A 16 -7.17 5.93 24.28
CA ILE A 16 -6.75 6.47 22.99
C ILE A 16 -8.00 6.96 22.28
N VAL A 17 -8.25 8.28 22.34
CA VAL A 17 -9.28 8.95 21.54
C VAL A 17 -8.72 9.13 20.14
N ALA A 18 -9.22 8.36 19.18
CA ALA A 18 -8.96 8.60 17.76
C ALA A 18 -9.71 9.88 17.33
N ALA A 19 -8.98 10.95 17.08
CA ALA A 19 -9.56 12.20 16.58
C ALA A 19 -10.07 12.00 15.13
N PRO A 20 -11.36 12.25 14.83
CA PRO A 20 -11.84 12.24 13.46
C PRO A 20 -11.23 13.44 12.73
N GLY A 21 -10.35 13.17 11.75
CA GLY A 21 -9.67 14.21 10.98
C GLY A 21 -8.14 14.18 11.03
N ALA A 22 -7.52 13.18 11.66
CA ALA A 22 -6.10 12.91 11.47
C ALA A 22 -5.86 12.59 9.98
N GLN A 23 -5.40 13.59 9.22
CA GLN A 23 -4.94 13.39 7.86
C GLN A 23 -3.82 12.37 7.91
N ALA A 24 -4.01 11.23 7.25
CA ALA A 24 -2.93 10.26 7.09
C ALA A 24 -1.71 11.03 6.53
N PRO A 25 -0.48 10.74 7.02
CA PRO A 25 0.71 11.40 6.50
C PRO A 25 0.73 11.28 4.97
N LEU A 26 1.14 12.36 4.29
CA LEU A 26 1.18 12.45 2.82
C LEU A 26 1.81 11.16 2.26
N GLN A 27 0.97 10.34 1.63
CA GLN A 27 1.38 9.05 1.12
C GLN A 27 2.21 9.29 -0.14
N GLN A 28 3.43 8.76 -0.18
CA GLN A 28 4.28 8.89 -1.35
C GLN A 28 3.61 8.20 -2.54
N THR A 29 3.46 8.88 -3.66
CA THR A 29 2.77 8.38 -4.86
C THR A 29 3.73 8.35 -6.06
N ASP A 30 3.43 7.51 -7.06
CA ASP A 30 4.23 7.43 -8.29
C ASP A 30 3.71 8.42 -9.35
N ALA A 31 4.26 9.64 -9.37
CA ALA A 31 3.86 10.66 -10.34
C ALA A 31 4.09 10.26 -11.81
N ALA A 32 5.10 9.41 -12.09
CA ALA A 32 5.38 8.95 -13.44
C ALA A 32 4.30 7.98 -13.92
N PHE A 33 3.86 7.06 -13.06
CA PHE A 33 2.72 6.18 -13.33
C PHE A 33 1.46 6.97 -13.68
N VAL A 34 1.12 7.97 -12.86
CA VAL A 34 -0.08 8.79 -13.07
C VAL A 34 -0.02 9.53 -14.42
N LYS A 35 1.15 10.07 -14.79
CA LYS A 35 1.35 10.71 -16.10
C LYS A 35 1.10 9.72 -17.25
N LEU A 36 1.69 8.53 -17.18
CA LEU A 36 1.57 7.52 -18.24
C LEU A 36 0.15 6.99 -18.37
N VAL A 37 -0.53 6.72 -17.26
CA VAL A 37 -1.93 6.26 -17.29
C VAL A 37 -2.82 7.32 -17.93
N ARG A 38 -2.64 8.61 -17.61
CA ARG A 38 -3.38 9.70 -18.29
C ARG A 38 -3.12 9.74 -19.79
N GLU A 39 -1.91 9.44 -20.24
CA GLU A 39 -1.54 9.41 -21.65
C GLU A 39 -2.12 8.20 -22.39
N TRP A 40 -2.16 7.04 -21.73
CA TRP A 40 -2.63 5.80 -22.33
C TRP A 40 -4.15 5.62 -22.25
N THR A 41 -4.81 6.32 -21.33
CA THR A 41 -6.26 6.30 -21.20
C THR A 41 -6.91 7.22 -22.22
N SER A 42 -7.78 6.67 -23.06
CA SER A 42 -8.39 7.38 -24.20
C SER A 42 -9.35 8.50 -23.84
N LYS A 43 -10.03 8.41 -22.68
CA LYS A 43 -11.01 9.40 -22.21
C LYS A 43 -10.92 9.56 -20.70
N PRO A 44 -11.14 10.78 -20.17
CA PRO A 44 -11.05 11.04 -18.73
C PRO A 44 -12.07 10.24 -17.90
N GLU A 45 -13.19 9.85 -18.51
CA GLU A 45 -14.25 9.04 -17.90
C GLU A 45 -13.75 7.66 -17.41
N PHE A 46 -12.69 7.13 -18.03
CA PHE A 46 -12.10 5.84 -17.67
C PHE A 46 -11.01 5.95 -16.61
N LEU A 47 -10.62 7.18 -16.23
CA LEU A 47 -9.66 7.40 -15.15
C LEU A 47 -10.39 7.34 -13.81
N SER A 48 -9.86 6.54 -12.90
CA SER A 48 -10.31 6.59 -11.50
C SER A 48 -9.80 7.88 -10.85
N PRO A 49 -10.64 8.60 -10.08
CA PRO A 49 -10.21 9.74 -9.26
C PRO A 49 -9.15 9.39 -8.21
N LEU A 50 -8.91 8.10 -7.94
CA LEU A 50 -7.94 7.63 -6.94
C LEU A 50 -6.58 7.24 -7.54
N MET A 51 -6.37 7.43 -8.85
CA MET A 51 -5.12 7.01 -9.51
C MET A 51 -3.88 7.74 -8.97
N ASP A 52 -4.02 9.01 -8.58
CA ASP A 52 -2.97 9.83 -7.97
C ASP A 52 -2.72 9.51 -6.49
N HIS A 53 -3.53 8.62 -5.91
CA HIS A 53 -3.41 8.18 -4.53
C HIS A 53 -2.82 6.76 -4.41
N LEU A 54 -2.21 6.22 -5.47
CA LEU A 54 -1.57 4.91 -5.40
C LEU A 54 -0.34 4.95 -4.46
N PRO A 55 -0.33 4.21 -3.35
CA PRO A 55 0.83 4.17 -2.47
C PRO A 55 2.08 3.61 -3.12
N THR A 56 3.17 4.29 -2.86
CA THR A 56 4.52 3.72 -2.94
C THR A 56 5.07 3.55 -1.53
N ARG A 57 5.76 2.43 -1.30
CA ARG A 57 6.36 2.12 0.00
C ARG A 57 7.74 1.51 -0.21
N ALA A 58 8.74 2.04 0.48
CA ALA A 58 10.08 1.46 0.48
C ALA A 58 10.05 -0.02 0.89
N GLY A 59 10.76 -0.87 0.14
CA GLY A 59 10.81 -2.32 0.36
C GLY A 59 9.67 -3.11 -0.26
N VAL A 60 8.63 -2.46 -0.82
CA VAL A 60 7.57 -3.14 -1.59
C VAL A 60 7.80 -2.90 -3.07
N PRO A 61 8.10 -3.95 -3.87
CA PRO A 61 8.37 -3.78 -5.28
C PRO A 61 7.09 -3.46 -6.06
N THR A 62 7.20 -2.56 -7.03
CA THR A 62 6.18 -2.35 -8.05
C THR A 62 6.39 -3.31 -9.22
N ALA A 63 5.37 -3.46 -10.07
CA ALA A 63 5.52 -4.25 -11.29
C ALA A 63 6.64 -3.69 -12.20
N LYS A 64 6.82 -2.37 -12.23
CA LYS A 64 7.90 -1.71 -12.97
C LYS A 64 9.28 -2.13 -12.45
N ASP A 65 9.46 -2.27 -11.15
CA ASP A 65 10.75 -2.64 -10.56
C ASP A 65 11.17 -4.07 -10.95
N ILE A 66 10.21 -4.96 -11.19
CA ILE A 66 10.45 -6.36 -11.56
C ILE A 66 10.50 -6.57 -13.08
N LEU A 67 9.65 -5.86 -13.83
CA LEU A 67 9.45 -6.06 -15.27
C LEU A 67 10.20 -5.03 -16.12
N GLY A 68 10.61 -3.90 -15.54
CA GLY A 68 11.24 -2.78 -16.24
C GLY A 68 10.26 -1.83 -16.93
N TYR A 69 8.95 -2.04 -16.81
CA TYR A 69 7.92 -1.21 -17.41
C TYR A 69 6.59 -1.27 -16.65
N HIS A 70 5.71 -0.29 -16.88
CA HIS A 70 4.39 -0.29 -16.26
C HIS A 70 3.44 -1.24 -16.98
N LEU A 71 2.66 -2.01 -16.22
CA LEU A 71 1.61 -2.86 -16.77
C LEU A 71 0.58 -2.01 -17.52
N GLY A 72 0.14 -2.50 -18.68
CA GLY A 72 -0.78 -1.79 -19.56
C GLY A 72 -0.11 -0.85 -20.56
N GLU A 73 1.22 -0.85 -20.66
CA GLU A 73 1.95 -0.12 -21.70
C GLU A 73 1.44 -0.51 -23.12
N PRO A 74 1.06 0.46 -23.97
CA PRO A 74 0.55 0.18 -25.30
C PRO A 74 1.49 -0.67 -26.14
N LYS A 75 0.94 -1.65 -26.86
CA LYS A 75 1.68 -2.58 -27.74
C LYS A 75 2.69 -3.48 -26.99
N LYS A 76 2.57 -3.63 -25.67
CA LYS A 76 3.47 -4.46 -24.86
C LYS A 76 2.71 -5.44 -23.95
N PRO A 77 2.24 -6.58 -24.50
CA PRO A 77 1.59 -7.61 -23.69
C PRO A 77 2.59 -8.20 -22.67
N THR A 78 2.13 -8.44 -21.44
CA THR A 78 2.95 -9.05 -20.39
C THR A 78 2.62 -10.54 -20.27
N TYR A 79 3.63 -11.38 -20.44
CA TYR A 79 3.46 -12.84 -20.38
C TYR A 79 3.10 -13.32 -18.97
N SER A 80 2.32 -14.39 -18.87
CA SER A 80 1.84 -14.89 -17.58
C SER A 80 2.97 -15.27 -16.62
N ALA A 81 4.09 -15.82 -17.13
CA ALA A 81 5.24 -16.14 -16.28
C ALA A 81 5.83 -14.89 -15.60
N ASP A 82 5.85 -13.75 -16.28
CA ASP A 82 6.32 -12.48 -15.71
C ASP A 82 5.35 -11.91 -14.69
N GLN A 83 4.04 -12.07 -14.90
CA GLN A 83 3.04 -11.74 -13.89
C GLN A 83 3.25 -12.58 -12.62
N TYR A 84 3.51 -13.89 -12.78
CA TYR A 84 3.82 -14.76 -11.65
C TYR A 84 5.10 -14.35 -10.93
N ARG A 85 6.17 -13.98 -11.67
CA ARG A 85 7.40 -13.45 -11.07
C ARG A 85 7.13 -12.23 -10.19
N PHE A 86 6.30 -11.29 -10.66
CA PHE A 86 5.89 -10.12 -9.87
C PHE A 86 5.15 -10.53 -8.58
N PHE A 87 4.14 -11.40 -8.67
CA PHE A 87 3.40 -11.83 -7.47
C PHE A 87 4.26 -12.60 -6.47
N ARG A 88 5.22 -13.41 -6.94
CA ARG A 88 6.19 -14.10 -6.07
C ARG A 88 7.15 -13.11 -5.40
N ALA A 89 7.59 -12.07 -6.12
CA ALA A 89 8.40 -11.00 -5.53
C ALA A 89 7.62 -10.23 -4.45
N LEU A 90 6.33 -9.99 -4.65
CA LEU A 90 5.46 -9.40 -3.63
C LEU A 90 5.31 -10.27 -2.39
N GLU A 91 5.11 -11.58 -2.54
CA GLU A 91 5.06 -12.50 -1.40
C GLU A 91 6.34 -12.46 -0.56
N ASN A 92 7.50 -12.42 -1.22
CA ASN A 92 8.80 -12.31 -0.53
C ASN A 92 8.97 -10.97 0.20
N ALA A 93 8.52 -9.87 -0.39
CA ALA A 93 8.64 -8.53 0.18
C ALA A 93 7.62 -8.26 1.30
N LEU A 94 6.46 -8.93 1.26
CA LEU A 94 5.34 -8.71 2.17
C LEU A 94 4.89 -10.02 2.84
N PRO A 95 5.76 -10.66 3.65
CA PRO A 95 5.42 -11.90 4.33
C PRO A 95 4.21 -11.67 5.25
N GLY A 96 3.22 -12.54 5.12
CA GLY A 96 1.97 -12.49 5.91
C GLY A 96 0.88 -11.56 5.35
N ARG A 97 1.17 -10.75 4.32
CA ARG A 97 0.14 -9.96 3.60
C ARG A 97 -0.19 -10.52 2.22
N VAL A 98 0.81 -11.07 1.53
CA VAL A 98 0.63 -11.67 0.20
C VAL A 98 0.99 -13.15 0.30
N LYS A 99 0.16 -13.99 -0.30
CA LYS A 99 0.38 -15.44 -0.38
C LYS A 99 0.01 -15.90 -1.78
N THR A 100 0.91 -16.63 -2.44
CA THR A 100 0.63 -17.17 -3.78
C THR A 100 0.51 -18.69 -3.72
N PHE A 101 -0.49 -19.22 -4.43
CA PHE A 101 -0.81 -20.64 -4.49
C PHE A 101 -0.74 -21.11 -5.95
N VAL A 102 -0.33 -22.37 -6.16
CA VAL A 102 -0.45 -23.03 -7.46
C VAL A 102 -1.71 -23.88 -7.41
N ILE A 103 -2.62 -23.64 -8.35
CA ILE A 103 -3.85 -24.41 -8.50
C ILE A 103 -3.66 -25.28 -9.74
N GLY A 104 -3.88 -26.59 -9.58
CA GLY A 104 -3.75 -27.61 -10.61
C GLY A 104 -4.64 -28.80 -10.29
#